data_AF-A0A553PKJ0-F1
#
_entry.id   AF-A0A553PKJ0-F1
#
_cell.length_a   1.000
_cell.length_b   1.000
_cell.length_c   1.000
_cell.angle_alpha   90.00
_cell.angle_beta   90.00
_cell.angle_gamma   90.00
#
_symmetry.space_group_name_H-M   'P 1'
#
loop_
_entity.id
_entity.type
_entity.pdbx_description
1 polymer ?
#
loop_
_entity_poly.entity_id
_entity_poly.type
_entity_poly.pdbx_seq_one_letter_code
_entity_poly.pdbx_strand_id
1 'polypeptide(L)'
;MPIQRKGMRALQIWCDRVTKDYKNVQIIDLTSSFKDGLAFCAIIHHFRPDLIDYESLKAENAFDNNALAFKVAEEQLKIPALLEAQDMVDFDEPDKFSVVTYVSQFYHMFKDADDSRMSPSLHMRLISRNSESENDSLIHSSTDTTPMGTPTIQPKRMFNQADLIAKYGEEIFSTSEKTVSESDSSYSTSSPTIGIKSLCNDMVAKAKISPKSQ
;
A
#
# COMPACT_ATOMS: atom_id res chain seq x y z
N MET A 1 -26.75 10.04 14.37
CA MET A 1 -25.90 10.46 13.23
C MET A 1 -24.82 9.41 13.01
N PRO A 2 -24.47 9.05 11.77
CA PRO A 2 -23.27 8.25 11.52
C PRO A 2 -22.05 9.06 11.99
N ILE A 3 -21.22 8.47 12.86
CA ILE A 3 -19.98 9.11 13.29
C ILE A 3 -19.03 9.07 12.09
N GLN A 4 -18.84 10.20 11.42
CA GLN A 4 -17.95 10.29 10.27
C GLN A 4 -16.50 10.32 10.75
N ARG A 5 -15.99 9.13 11.06
CA ARG A 5 -14.61 8.89 11.46
C ARG A 5 -13.71 9.17 10.24
N LYS A 6 -12.60 9.87 10.46
CA LYS A 6 -11.57 10.17 9.45
C LYS A 6 -10.20 9.73 9.98
N GLY A 7 -9.23 9.55 9.08
CA GLY A 7 -7.87 9.13 9.43
C GLY A 7 -7.77 7.66 9.87
N MET A 8 -6.64 7.29 10.48
CA MET A 8 -6.27 5.90 10.81
C MET A 8 -7.38 5.10 11.51
N ARG A 9 -8.12 5.69 12.45
CA ARG A 9 -9.20 5.01 13.17
C ARG A 9 -10.37 4.62 12.26
N ALA A 10 -10.63 5.37 11.19
CA ALA A 10 -11.63 5.01 10.19
C ALA A 10 -11.16 3.82 9.35
N LEU A 11 -9.89 3.82 8.95
CA LEU A 11 -9.26 2.74 8.18
C LEU A 11 -9.24 1.42 8.98
N GLN A 12 -8.89 1.48 10.27
CA GLN A 12 -8.93 0.31 11.16
C GLN A 12 -10.34 -0.27 11.28
N ILE A 13 -11.36 0.58 11.45
CA ILE A 13 -12.77 0.15 11.53
C ILE A 13 -13.28 -0.40 10.19
N TRP A 14 -12.77 0.10 9.07
CA TRP A 14 -13.03 -0.48 7.75
C TRP A 14 -12.46 -1.90 7.66
N CYS A 15 -11.19 -2.09 8.04
CA CYS A 15 -10.53 -3.41 8.09
C CYS A 15 -11.31 -4.39 8.97
N ASP A 16 -11.54 -4.03 10.24
CA ASP A 16 -12.31 -4.83 11.21
C ASP A 16 -13.68 -5.25 10.66
N ARG A 17 -14.38 -4.34 9.96
CA ARG A 17 -15.69 -4.64 9.37
C ARG A 17 -15.60 -5.60 8.19
N VAL A 18 -14.62 -5.48 7.30
CA VAL A 18 -14.50 -6.38 6.13
C VAL A 18 -13.93 -7.75 6.51
N THR A 19 -13.10 -7.83 7.56
CA THR A 19 -12.54 -9.10 8.06
C THR A 19 -13.37 -9.75 9.17
N LYS A 20 -14.48 -9.14 9.61
CA LYS A 20 -15.24 -9.56 10.81
C LYS A 20 -15.63 -11.05 10.84
N ASP A 21 -15.99 -11.61 9.69
CA ASP A 21 -16.49 -12.99 9.58
C ASP A 21 -15.37 -14.00 9.27
N TYR A 22 -14.10 -13.58 9.29
CA TYR A 22 -12.94 -14.42 9.03
C TYR A 22 -12.38 -15.05 10.31
N LYS A 23 -12.10 -16.35 10.25
CA LYS A 23 -11.46 -17.08 11.35
C LYS A 23 -10.04 -16.56 11.55
N ASN A 24 -9.62 -16.47 12.81
CA ASN A 24 -8.27 -16.10 13.24
C ASN A 24 -7.82 -14.68 12.85
N VAL A 25 -8.72 -13.78 12.45
CA VAL A 25 -8.41 -12.36 12.20
C VAL A 25 -9.14 -11.49 13.21
N GLN A 26 -8.41 -10.58 13.87
CA GLN A 26 -8.96 -9.58 14.77
C GLN A 26 -8.16 -8.28 14.65
N ILE A 27 -8.80 -7.17 14.25
CA ILE A 27 -8.10 -5.92 13.93
C ILE A 27 -8.09 -4.96 15.15
N ILE A 28 -7.15 -5.21 16.07
CA ILE A 28 -6.99 -4.42 17.31
C ILE A 28 -6.17 -3.14 17.07
N ASP A 29 -5.24 -3.20 16.11
CA ASP A 29 -4.35 -2.11 15.71
C ASP A 29 -4.13 -2.11 14.17
N LEU A 30 -3.18 -1.29 13.72
CA LEU A 30 -2.67 -1.28 12.34
C LEU A 30 -1.16 -1.58 12.37
N THR A 31 -0.76 -2.55 13.18
CA THR A 31 0.62 -3.06 13.32
C THR A 31 0.59 -4.57 13.51
N SER A 32 0.52 -5.06 14.75
CA SER A 32 0.59 -6.48 15.10
C SER A 32 -0.55 -7.31 14.51
N SER A 33 -1.75 -6.72 14.35
CA SER A 33 -2.94 -7.36 13.78
C SER A 33 -2.81 -7.73 12.30
N PHE A 34 -1.74 -7.26 11.64
CA PHE A 34 -1.42 -7.57 10.24
C PHE A 34 -0.17 -8.45 10.10
N LYS A 35 0.51 -8.77 11.21
CA LYS A 35 1.82 -9.47 11.20
C LYS A 35 1.75 -10.84 10.52
N ASP A 36 0.71 -11.61 10.81
CA ASP A 36 0.53 -12.97 10.30
C ASP A 36 0.07 -13.07 8.84
N GLY A 37 -0.15 -11.93 8.18
CA GLY A 37 -0.63 -11.84 6.79
C GLY A 37 -2.12 -12.20 6.59
N LEU A 38 -2.79 -12.79 7.58
CA LEU A 38 -4.19 -13.24 7.44
C LEU A 38 -5.13 -12.05 7.22
N ALA A 39 -4.88 -10.91 7.86
CA ALA A 39 -5.65 -9.68 7.65
C ALA A 39 -5.61 -9.19 6.19
N PHE A 40 -4.43 -9.24 5.53
CA PHE A 40 -4.32 -8.87 4.12
C PHE A 40 -5.04 -9.89 3.21
N CYS A 41 -4.83 -11.18 3.45
CA CYS A 41 -5.53 -12.25 2.73
C CYS A 41 -7.05 -12.16 2.86
N ALA A 42 -7.56 -11.86 4.06
CA ALA A 42 -8.99 -11.71 4.33
C ALA A 42 -9.59 -10.50 3.62
N ILE A 43 -8.89 -9.35 3.59
CA ILE A 43 -9.33 -8.15 2.85
C ILE A 43 -9.44 -8.47 1.35
N ILE A 44 -8.44 -9.14 0.75
CA ILE A 44 -8.47 -9.52 -0.66
C ILE A 44 -9.63 -10.50 -0.93
N HIS A 45 -9.73 -11.58 -0.15
CA HIS A 45 -10.78 -12.60 -0.31
C HIS A 45 -12.19 -12.03 -0.14
N HIS A 46 -12.39 -11.01 0.71
CA HIS A 46 -13.69 -10.37 0.91
C HIS A 46 -14.26 -9.76 -0.37
N PHE A 47 -13.42 -9.10 -1.17
CA PHE A 47 -13.84 -8.45 -2.42
C PHE A 47 -13.60 -9.32 -3.65
N ARG A 48 -12.68 -10.27 -3.59
CA ARG A 48 -12.25 -11.16 -4.67
C ARG A 48 -11.93 -12.57 -4.13
N PRO A 49 -12.96 -13.37 -3.79
CA PRO A 49 -12.76 -14.70 -3.22
C PRO A 49 -12.13 -15.69 -4.20
N ASP A 50 -12.13 -15.37 -5.50
CA ASP A 50 -11.50 -16.14 -6.56
C ASP A 50 -9.95 -16.09 -6.56
N LEU A 51 -9.34 -15.18 -5.80
CA LEU A 51 -7.89 -14.93 -5.84
C LEU A 51 -7.08 -15.64 -4.74
N ILE A 52 -7.69 -16.04 -3.63
CA ILE A 52 -7.00 -16.63 -2.46
C ILE A 52 -7.88 -17.72 -1.84
N ASP A 53 -7.38 -18.95 -1.68
CA ASP A 53 -8.05 -19.99 -0.88
C ASP A 53 -7.82 -19.73 0.62
N TYR A 54 -8.65 -18.88 1.22
CA TYR A 54 -8.45 -18.43 2.61
C TYR A 54 -8.55 -19.58 3.63
N GLU A 55 -9.41 -20.58 3.42
CA GLU A 55 -9.63 -21.68 4.37
C GLU A 55 -8.40 -22.62 4.46
N SER A 56 -7.48 -22.55 3.51
CA SER A 56 -6.18 -23.25 3.55
C SER A 56 -5.13 -22.56 4.44
N LEU A 57 -5.31 -21.27 4.76
CA LEU A 57 -4.29 -20.44 5.41
C LEU A 57 -4.24 -20.63 6.93
N LYS A 58 -3.06 -20.37 7.51
CA LYS A 58 -2.79 -20.48 8.94
C LYS A 58 -1.89 -19.34 9.42
N ALA A 59 -2.15 -18.82 10.62
CA ALA A 59 -1.34 -17.76 11.23
C ALA A 59 0.14 -18.15 11.44
N GLU A 60 0.42 -19.45 11.56
CA GLU A 60 1.77 -20.02 11.64
C GLU A 60 2.63 -19.71 10.40
N ASN A 61 2.00 -19.55 9.23
CA ASN A 61 2.69 -19.36 7.94
C ASN A 61 2.81 -17.87 7.58
N ALA A 62 3.17 -17.02 8.54
CA ALA A 62 3.16 -15.56 8.40
C ALA A 62 3.89 -15.05 7.15
N PHE A 63 5.07 -15.60 6.83
CA PHE A 63 5.83 -15.23 5.64
C PHE A 63 5.04 -15.51 4.35
N ASP A 64 4.56 -16.74 4.18
CA ASP A 64 3.85 -17.17 2.97
C ASP A 64 2.52 -16.43 2.79
N ASN A 65 1.80 -16.17 3.89
CA ASN A 65 0.55 -15.40 3.86
C ASN A 65 0.79 -13.97 3.36
N ASN A 66 1.79 -13.26 3.90
CA ASN A 66 2.16 -11.91 3.46
C ASN A 66 2.63 -11.92 2.00
N ALA A 67 3.54 -12.84 1.64
CA ALA A 67 4.07 -12.95 0.28
C ALA A 67 2.96 -13.24 -0.75
N LEU A 68 2.02 -14.13 -0.44
CA LEU A 68 0.83 -14.41 -1.26
C LEU A 68 -0.03 -13.15 -1.42
N ALA A 69 -0.39 -12.50 -0.31
CA ALA A 69 -1.25 -11.32 -0.35
C ALA A 69 -0.63 -10.18 -1.17
N PHE A 70 0.67 -9.91 -0.99
CA PHE A 70 1.35 -8.80 -1.66
C PHE A 70 1.50 -9.08 -3.17
N LYS A 71 1.86 -10.31 -3.53
CA LYS A 71 1.92 -10.75 -4.93
C LYS A 71 0.56 -10.66 -5.63
N VAL A 72 -0.50 -11.17 -4.99
CA VAL A 72 -1.88 -11.11 -5.55
C VAL A 72 -2.34 -9.66 -5.69
N ALA A 73 -2.04 -8.80 -4.71
CA ALA A 73 -2.38 -7.38 -4.76
C ALA A 73 -1.67 -6.65 -5.92
N GLU A 74 -0.40 -6.93 -6.16
CA GLU A 74 0.35 -6.33 -7.27
C GLU A 74 -0.09 -6.88 -8.64
N GLU A 75 -0.12 -8.20 -8.80
CA GLU A 75 -0.42 -8.84 -10.08
C GLU A 75 -1.87 -8.62 -10.51
N GLN A 76 -2.84 -8.77 -9.59
CA GLN A 76 -4.28 -8.84 -9.92
C GLN A 76 -5.04 -7.55 -9.60
N LEU A 77 -4.64 -6.80 -8.57
CA LEU A 77 -5.31 -5.57 -8.13
C LEU A 77 -4.55 -4.30 -8.53
N LYS A 78 -3.31 -4.41 -9.01
CA LYS A 78 -2.42 -3.28 -9.35
C LYS A 78 -2.13 -2.35 -8.16
N ILE A 79 -2.12 -2.92 -6.95
CA ILE A 79 -1.68 -2.28 -5.73
C ILE A 79 -0.17 -2.58 -5.59
N PRO A 80 0.74 -1.61 -5.81
CA PRO A 80 2.19 -1.85 -5.70
C PRO A 80 2.57 -2.34 -4.31
N ALA A 81 3.42 -3.36 -4.22
CA ALA A 81 3.90 -3.87 -2.93
C ALA A 81 4.72 -2.79 -2.20
N LEU A 82 4.22 -2.31 -1.06
CA LEU A 82 4.92 -1.32 -0.21
C LEU A 82 5.59 -1.93 1.03
N LEU A 83 5.39 -3.23 1.26
CA LEU A 83 5.91 -3.98 2.39
C LEU A 83 6.61 -5.24 1.85
N GLU A 84 7.70 -5.65 2.50
CA GLU A 84 8.33 -6.93 2.23
C GLU A 84 7.79 -7.98 3.22
N ALA A 85 7.53 -9.20 2.73
CA ALA A 85 7.01 -10.28 3.58
C ALA A 85 8.01 -10.70 4.68
N GLN A 86 9.31 -10.46 4.45
CA GLN A 86 10.38 -10.72 5.41
C GLN A 86 10.30 -9.76 6.60
N ASP A 87 10.20 -8.44 6.35
CA ASP A 87 10.07 -7.42 7.40
C ASP A 87 8.86 -7.67 8.31
N MET A 88 7.74 -8.12 7.73
CA MET A 88 6.53 -8.47 8.48
C MET A 88 6.74 -9.60 9.49
N VAL A 89 7.74 -10.48 9.28
CA VAL A 89 8.03 -11.60 10.18
C VAL A 89 9.14 -11.25 11.18
N ASP A 90 10.20 -10.58 10.70
CA ASP A 90 11.41 -10.28 11.48
C ASP A 90 11.17 -9.27 12.62
N PHE A 91 10.18 -8.38 12.50
CA PHE A 91 9.83 -7.41 13.56
C PHE A 91 8.61 -7.85 14.37
N ASP A 92 8.70 -7.80 15.70
CA ASP A 92 7.56 -8.10 16.59
C ASP A 92 6.38 -7.14 16.42
N GLU A 93 6.66 -5.86 16.17
CA GLU A 93 5.68 -4.87 15.75
C GLU A 93 6.13 -4.22 14.42
N PRO A 94 5.46 -4.50 13.28
CA PRO A 94 5.75 -3.85 12.01
C PRO A 94 5.52 -2.33 12.06
N ASP A 95 6.22 -1.55 11.24
CA ASP A 95 6.04 -0.09 11.23
C ASP A 95 4.61 0.32 10.87
N LYS A 96 4.00 1.08 11.80
CA LYS A 96 2.61 1.51 11.73
C LYS A 96 2.30 2.36 10.52
N PHE A 97 3.19 3.27 10.15
CA PHE A 97 2.92 4.18 9.03
C PHE A 97 3.02 3.46 7.70
N SER A 98 3.92 2.49 7.58
CA SER A 98 4.07 1.61 6.43
C SER A 98 2.82 0.72 6.26
N VAL A 99 2.36 0.04 7.31
CA VAL A 99 1.12 -0.75 7.30
C VAL A 99 -0.09 0.13 6.99
N VAL A 100 -0.26 1.28 7.65
CA VAL A 100 -1.33 2.25 7.36
C VAL A 100 -1.32 2.69 5.90
N THR A 101 -0.15 3.01 5.36
CA THR A 101 -0.02 3.49 3.96
C THR A 101 -0.43 2.39 2.99
N TYR A 102 0.05 1.17 3.19
CA TYR A 102 -0.29 0.04 2.33
C TYR A 102 -1.77 -0.35 2.42
N VAL A 103 -2.30 -0.52 3.63
CA VAL A 103 -3.73 -0.80 3.88
C VAL A 103 -4.64 0.29 3.31
N SER A 104 -4.18 1.56 3.28
CA SER A 104 -4.94 2.64 2.63
C SER A 104 -5.10 2.43 1.13
N GLN A 105 -4.19 1.74 0.44
CA GLN A 105 -4.35 1.45 -0.99
C GLN A 105 -5.44 0.40 -1.23
N PHE A 106 -5.53 -0.63 -0.40
CA PHE A 106 -6.66 -1.58 -0.43
C PHE A 106 -7.99 -0.87 -0.20
N TYR A 107 -8.06 0.06 0.76
CA TYR A 107 -9.25 0.88 0.96
C TYR A 107 -9.59 1.72 -0.29
N HIS A 108 -8.61 2.39 -0.92
CA HIS A 108 -8.88 3.18 -2.12
C HIS A 108 -9.30 2.32 -3.34
N MET A 109 -8.81 1.09 -3.44
CA MET A 109 -9.23 0.11 -4.45
C MET A 109 -10.67 -0.37 -4.22
N PHE A 110 -11.05 -0.65 -2.97
CA PHE A 110 -12.30 -1.35 -2.66
C PHE A 110 -13.43 -0.47 -2.12
N LYS A 111 -13.20 0.79 -1.74
CA LYS A 111 -14.23 1.71 -1.20
C LYS A 111 -15.52 1.79 -2.03
N ASP A 112 -15.40 1.75 -3.36
CA ASP A 112 -16.54 1.90 -4.28
C ASP A 112 -17.32 0.57 -4.42
N ALA A 113 -16.68 -0.58 -4.11
CA ALA A 113 -17.34 -1.88 -3.97
C ALA A 113 -17.95 -2.06 -2.57
N ASP A 114 -17.32 -1.50 -1.54
CA ASP A 114 -17.76 -1.51 -0.14
C ASP A 114 -19.04 -0.70 0.11
N ASP A 115 -19.26 0.38 -0.63
CA ASP A 115 -20.54 1.12 -0.65
C ASP A 115 -21.71 0.29 -1.25
N SER A 116 -21.42 -0.83 -1.94
CA SER A 116 -22.43 -1.63 -2.64
C SER A 116 -23.20 -2.60 -1.73
N ARG A 117 -24.08 -2.05 -0.89
CA ARG A 117 -25.34 -2.73 -0.50
C ARG A 117 -26.33 -2.84 -1.69
N MET A 118 -25.82 -3.02 -2.91
CA MET A 118 -26.57 -2.88 -4.16
C MET A 118 -26.05 -3.83 -5.24
N SER A 119 -26.69 -5.00 -5.33
CA SER A 119 -26.69 -6.00 -6.44
C SER A 119 -25.34 -6.42 -7.09
N PRO A 120 -25.00 -7.73 -7.13
CA PRO A 120 -23.78 -8.26 -7.78
C PRO A 120 -23.61 -7.95 -9.28
N SER A 121 -24.63 -7.41 -9.95
CA SER A 121 -24.69 -7.23 -11.40
C SER A 121 -23.88 -6.05 -11.96
N LEU A 122 -23.26 -5.20 -11.13
CA LEU A 122 -22.44 -4.07 -11.61
C LEU A 122 -20.97 -4.43 -11.90
N HIS A 123 -20.45 -5.54 -11.38
CA HIS A 123 -19.04 -5.94 -11.57
C HIS A 123 -18.65 -6.09 -13.05
N MET A 124 -19.58 -6.58 -13.89
CA MET A 124 -19.34 -6.77 -15.32
C MET A 124 -19.18 -5.44 -16.09
N ARG A 125 -19.78 -4.34 -15.63
CA ARG A 125 -19.82 -3.07 -16.39
C ARG A 125 -18.52 -2.25 -16.35
N LEU A 126 -17.67 -2.46 -15.35
CA LEU A 126 -16.39 -1.76 -15.26
C LEU A 126 -15.30 -2.45 -16.10
N ILE A 127 -15.38 -3.78 -16.24
CA ILE A 127 -14.43 -4.58 -17.04
C ILE A 127 -14.60 -4.30 -18.54
N SER A 128 -15.84 -4.11 -19.03
CA SER A 128 -16.11 -3.88 -20.45
C SER A 128 -15.77 -2.49 -21.01
N ARG A 129 -15.24 -1.55 -20.20
CA ARG A 129 -15.08 -0.15 -20.64
C ARG A 129 -13.69 0.22 -21.19
N ASN A 130 -12.78 -0.75 -21.28
CA ASN A 130 -11.39 -0.56 -21.76
C ASN A 130 -11.12 -1.19 -23.14
N SER A 131 -12.16 -1.50 -23.91
CA SER A 131 -12.05 -2.01 -25.28
C SER A 131 -12.84 -1.14 -26.25
N GLU A 132 -12.27 -0.97 -27.44
CA GLU A 132 -12.85 -0.33 -28.65
C GLU A 132 -12.73 1.20 -28.76
N SER A 133 -11.88 1.58 -29.73
CA SER A 133 -11.62 2.92 -30.21
C SER A 133 -12.02 3.04 -31.69
N GLU A 134 -12.71 4.13 -32.04
CA GLU A 134 -12.82 4.78 -33.36
C GLU A 134 -13.52 4.07 -34.56
N ASN A 135 -14.73 4.55 -34.88
CA ASN A 135 -15.18 5.17 -36.15
C ASN A 135 -16.73 5.35 -36.09
N ASP A 136 -17.44 6.03 -37.00
CA ASP A 136 -17.30 7.37 -37.61
C ASP A 136 -18.69 7.79 -38.16
N SER A 137 -18.93 9.08 -38.38
CA SER A 137 -20.01 9.70 -39.18
C SER A 137 -21.49 9.67 -38.69
N LEU A 138 -22.04 10.89 -38.53
CA LEU A 138 -23.31 11.47 -39.06
C LEU A 138 -24.59 10.58 -39.07
N ILE A 139 -25.77 11.05 -38.61
CA ILE A 139 -26.62 12.09 -39.23
C ILE A 139 -27.61 12.69 -38.18
N HIS A 140 -27.72 14.04 -38.20
CA HIS A 140 -28.92 14.94 -38.14
C HIS A 140 -30.33 14.36 -37.78
N SER A 141 -31.30 15.07 -37.18
CA SER A 141 -31.51 16.51 -36.92
C SER A 141 -32.57 16.76 -35.83
N SER A 142 -32.52 17.93 -35.16
CA SER A 142 -33.66 18.82 -34.79
C SER A 142 -34.91 18.24 -34.08
N THR A 143 -35.43 18.78 -32.96
CA THR A 143 -35.22 20.07 -32.26
C THR A 143 -35.08 19.82 -30.72
N ASP A 144 -35.25 20.72 -29.72
CA ASP A 144 -35.72 22.12 -29.65
C ASP A 144 -35.26 22.91 -28.40
N THR A 145 -35.58 24.20 -28.40
CA THR A 145 -35.67 25.17 -27.28
C THR A 145 -34.79 25.02 -26.03
N THR A 146 -33.73 25.84 -25.98
CA THR A 146 -33.08 26.32 -24.74
C THR A 146 -34.00 27.28 -23.97
N PRO A 147 -33.82 27.46 -22.64
CA PRO A 147 -33.17 28.70 -22.22
C PRO A 147 -32.06 28.54 -21.17
N MET A 148 -31.19 29.56 -21.12
CA MET A 148 -29.89 29.64 -20.45
C MET A 148 -29.83 29.16 -18.98
N GLY A 149 -28.78 28.37 -18.69
CA GLY A 149 -28.10 28.32 -17.40
C GLY A 149 -26.59 28.19 -17.64
N THR A 150 -25.81 29.21 -17.29
CA THR A 150 -24.40 29.34 -17.69
C THR A 150 -23.49 28.28 -17.03
N PRO A 151 -22.78 27.44 -17.79
CA PRO A 151 -21.72 26.59 -17.23
C PRO A 151 -20.43 27.42 -17.07
N THR A 152 -20.20 27.96 -15.88
CA THR A 152 -18.91 28.58 -15.54
C THR A 152 -17.83 27.51 -15.50
N ILE A 153 -17.09 27.38 -16.60
CA ILE A 153 -15.85 26.61 -16.66
C ILE A 153 -14.86 27.24 -15.67
N GLN A 154 -14.69 26.62 -14.49
CA GLN A 154 -13.59 26.99 -13.61
C GLN A 154 -12.29 26.44 -14.23
N PRO A 155 -11.30 27.29 -14.54
CA PRO A 155 -10.01 26.79 -15.00
C PRO A 155 -9.38 25.93 -13.89
N LYS A 156 -8.70 24.85 -14.27
CA LYS A 156 -7.84 24.09 -13.35
C LYS A 156 -6.93 25.08 -12.63
N ARG A 157 -7.04 25.17 -11.30
CA ARG A 157 -6.07 25.89 -10.48
C ARG A 157 -4.70 25.25 -10.70
N MET A 158 -3.89 25.88 -11.54
CA MET A 158 -2.48 25.54 -11.67
C MET A 158 -1.82 25.84 -10.33
N PHE A 159 -0.99 24.91 -9.86
CA PHE A 159 -0.36 24.98 -8.55
C PHE A 159 0.58 26.18 -8.51
N ASN A 160 0.24 27.21 -7.72
CA ASN A 160 1.02 28.44 -7.61
C ASN A 160 1.74 28.47 -6.26
N GLN A 161 3.08 28.51 -6.29
CA GLN A 161 3.92 28.51 -5.10
C GLN A 161 3.69 29.74 -4.20
N ALA A 162 3.25 30.87 -4.78
CA ALA A 162 2.92 32.08 -4.03
C ALA A 162 1.73 31.88 -3.06
N ASP A 163 0.73 31.06 -3.44
CA ASP A 163 -0.45 30.81 -2.59
C ASP A 163 -0.10 29.99 -1.34
N LEU A 164 0.95 29.16 -1.41
CA LEU A 164 1.47 28.39 -0.28
C LEU A 164 2.26 29.30 0.68
N ILE A 165 3.15 30.15 0.15
CA ILE A 165 3.93 31.11 0.94
C ILE A 165 2.99 32.09 1.66
N ALA A 166 1.96 32.61 0.97
CA ALA A 166 0.96 33.51 1.57
C ALA A 166 0.12 32.86 2.69
N LYS A 167 0.04 31.53 2.74
CA LYS A 167 -0.77 30.78 3.72
C LYS A 167 0.04 30.18 4.87
N TYR A 168 1.32 29.87 4.65
CA TYR A 168 2.18 29.16 5.61
C TYR A 168 3.48 29.91 5.98
N GLY A 169 3.77 31.05 5.34
CA GLY A 169 5.01 31.82 5.52
C GLY A 169 6.19 31.28 4.69
N GLU A 170 7.29 32.02 4.64
CA GLU A 170 8.52 31.61 3.94
C GLU A 170 9.32 30.54 4.73
N GLU A 171 8.96 30.29 5.99
CA GLU A 171 9.60 29.38 6.94
C GLU A 171 9.73 27.93 6.43
N ILE A 172 8.93 27.52 5.44
CA ILE A 172 8.99 26.19 4.81
C ILE A 172 10.07 26.03 3.74
N PHE A 173 10.73 27.12 3.30
CA PHE A 173 11.80 27.10 2.30
C PHE A 173 13.11 27.77 2.76
N SER A 174 13.18 28.23 4.01
CA SER A 174 14.38 28.87 4.56
C SER A 174 15.37 27.85 5.15
N THR A 175 16.44 27.56 4.41
CA THR A 175 17.48 26.59 4.77
C THR A 175 18.25 27.03 6.02
N SER A 176 18.25 26.20 7.08
CA SER A 176 19.15 26.41 8.22
C SER A 176 20.55 25.83 7.95
N GLU A 177 21.32 26.52 7.11
CA GLU A 177 22.77 26.48 7.27
C GLU A 177 23.11 27.01 8.67
N LYS A 178 23.80 26.22 9.49
CA LYS A 178 24.38 26.72 10.74
C LYS A 178 25.87 26.40 10.80
N THR A 179 26.64 27.36 10.30
CA THR A 179 28.06 27.49 10.58
C THR A 179 28.28 27.63 12.09
N VAL A 180 29.20 26.85 12.63
CA VAL A 180 29.79 27.07 13.96
C VAL A 180 31.30 26.86 13.81
N SER A 181 32.05 27.93 14.00
CA SER A 181 33.51 27.92 13.98
C SER A 181 34.08 27.90 15.41
N GLU A 182 34.99 26.96 15.64
CA GLU A 182 36.13 27.01 16.57
C GLU A 182 35.87 27.15 18.09
N SER A 183 36.17 26.07 18.83
CA SER A 183 37.41 26.03 19.64
C SER A 183 37.79 24.59 20.07
N ASP A 184 39.05 24.26 19.82
CA ASP A 184 39.90 23.17 20.34
C ASP A 184 39.32 21.96 21.11
N SER A 185 39.61 20.76 20.61
CA SER A 185 40.45 19.78 21.33
C SER A 185 40.84 18.59 20.42
N SER A 186 42.06 18.08 20.58
CA SER A 186 42.69 17.02 19.80
C SER A 186 42.00 15.65 19.87
N TYR A 187 42.09 14.84 18.81
CA TYR A 187 42.88 13.59 18.82
C TYR A 187 43.12 13.03 17.40
N SER A 188 44.21 12.29 17.25
CA SER A 188 44.83 11.94 15.96
C SER A 188 44.36 10.61 15.33
N THR A 189 44.45 10.52 13.99
CA THR A 189 44.73 9.29 13.18
C THR A 189 43.74 8.10 13.26
N SER A 190 43.38 7.36 12.20
CA SER A 190 43.91 7.24 10.83
C SER A 190 42.88 6.58 9.89
N SER A 191 42.83 6.98 8.61
CA SER A 191 42.13 6.23 7.55
C SER A 191 42.85 4.91 7.21
N PRO A 192 42.20 3.97 6.51
CA PRO A 192 42.42 3.93 5.06
C PRO A 192 41.16 3.70 4.20
N THR A 193 41.36 3.74 2.88
CA THR A 193 40.36 4.11 1.86
C THR A 193 40.19 3.00 0.82
N ILE A 194 38.94 2.67 0.45
CA ILE A 194 38.43 2.09 -0.83
C ILE A 194 39.15 0.87 -1.44
N GLY A 195 38.38 -0.17 -1.81
CA GLY A 195 38.54 -0.71 -3.18
C GLY A 195 38.10 -2.13 -3.57
N ILE A 196 36.90 -2.23 -4.17
CA ILE A 196 36.65 -2.92 -5.47
C ILE A 196 36.88 -4.45 -5.59
N LYS A 197 35.75 -5.19 -5.63
CA LYS A 197 35.41 -6.42 -6.42
C LYS A 197 36.30 -7.69 -6.31
N SER A 198 35.65 -8.86 -6.14
CA SER A 198 35.42 -9.81 -7.27
C SER A 198 35.36 -11.31 -6.86
N LEU A 199 34.20 -11.92 -7.14
CA LEU A 199 33.97 -13.31 -7.61
C LEU A 199 34.51 -14.56 -6.84
N CYS A 200 33.51 -15.37 -6.47
CA CYS A 200 33.38 -16.83 -6.69
C CYS A 200 34.12 -17.87 -5.82
N ASN A 201 33.30 -18.87 -5.44
CA ASN A 201 33.63 -20.28 -5.19
C ASN A 201 34.43 -20.59 -3.89
N ASP A 202 34.27 -21.73 -3.21
CA ASP A 202 33.59 -22.99 -3.57
C ASP A 202 32.86 -23.63 -2.37
N MET A 203 31.89 -24.51 -2.67
CA MET A 203 31.40 -25.53 -1.73
C MET A 203 32.44 -26.66 -1.63
N VAL A 204 32.67 -27.25 -0.44
CA VAL A 204 32.84 -28.72 -0.26
C VAL A 204 33.03 -29.13 1.22
N ALA A 205 32.19 -30.08 1.63
CA ALA A 205 32.27 -31.06 2.73
C ALA A 205 33.27 -30.88 3.91
N LYS A 206 32.72 -30.99 5.13
CA LYS A 206 32.86 -32.25 5.91
C LYS A 206 31.84 -32.41 7.05
N ALA A 207 30.84 -33.25 6.81
CA ALA A 207 30.22 -34.05 7.87
C ALA A 207 30.89 -35.45 7.92
N LYS A 208 30.61 -36.20 8.98
CA LYS A 208 31.06 -37.59 9.30
C LYS A 208 32.39 -37.72 10.07
N ILE A 209 32.55 -38.65 11.02
CA ILE A 209 31.63 -39.47 11.86
C ILE A 209 32.48 -40.04 13.02
N SER A 210 31.87 -40.37 14.16
CA SER A 210 32.52 -41.10 15.27
C SER A 210 32.66 -42.61 14.96
N PRO A 211 33.71 -43.29 15.45
CA PRO A 211 33.68 -44.73 15.66
C PRO A 211 33.45 -45.09 17.13
N LYS A 212 32.55 -46.06 17.38
CA LYS A 212 32.44 -46.81 18.64
C LYS A 212 33.18 -48.15 18.49
N SER A 213 33.77 -48.60 19.60
CA SER A 213 33.80 -50.00 20.07
C SER A 213 34.17 -51.12 19.09
N GLN A 214 35.35 -51.70 19.29
CA GLN A 214 35.49 -53.11 19.67
C GLN A 214 36.77 -53.31 20.51
#